data_AF-A0A2G6T086-F1
#
_entry.id   AF-A0A2G6T086-F1
#
_cell.length_a   1.000
_cell.length_b   1.000
_cell.length_c   1.000
_cell.angle_alpha   90.00
_cell.angle_beta   90.00
_cell.angle_gamma   90.00
#
_symmetry.space_group_name_H-M   'P 1'
#
loop_
_entity.id
_entity.type
_entity.pdbx_description
1 polymer ?
#
loop_
_entity_poly.entity_id
_entity_poly.type
_entity_poly.pdbx_seq_one_letter_code
_entity_poly.pdbx_strand_id
1 'polypeptide(L)'
;MHRLIPMTTPLHHFPNNHQRGITLIESLVAIVIAALGILGILGVQMRTLTDTQTTVRRAQAIRLIEDLSERIKAHPNALLTLSSYQSAWTDPSTAVSAPAVDCATTACTSDLLTTYDVAVWRRTVQQMLPVGDATIFLAPGDTDTANRRQLGVMVRWRENEINISDATDKTTHRDNIDASKTRDTDGTFKNGGGTGVGATSCTANYTCHLQYIPVSARCAPYDIGGGLKQFYCAGE
;
A
#
# COMPACT_ATOMS: atom_id res chain seq x y z
N MET A 1 -49.29 -81.48 59.28
CA MET A 1 -48.64 -80.26 59.81
C MET A 1 -47.74 -79.70 58.72
N HIS A 2 -48.14 -78.65 58.00
CA HIS A 2 -47.25 -77.83 57.18
C HIS A 2 -47.82 -76.40 57.18
N ARG A 3 -47.11 -75.47 57.82
CA ARG A 3 -47.44 -74.03 57.87
C ARG A 3 -46.86 -73.37 56.62
N LEU A 4 -47.67 -72.58 55.92
CA LEU A 4 -47.19 -71.65 54.89
C LEU A 4 -46.95 -70.29 55.55
N ILE A 5 -45.76 -69.73 55.36
CA ILE A 5 -45.37 -68.37 55.77
C ILE A 5 -45.41 -67.51 54.50
N PRO A 6 -46.07 -66.34 54.49
CA PRO A 6 -46.04 -65.46 53.33
C PRO A 6 -44.76 -64.61 53.35
N MET A 7 -44.12 -64.49 52.18
CA MET A 7 -42.93 -63.69 51.96
C MET A 7 -43.36 -62.35 51.34
N THR A 8 -43.32 -61.27 52.11
CA THR A 8 -43.61 -59.91 51.63
C THR A 8 -42.32 -59.18 51.25
N THR A 9 -42.10 -58.98 49.95
CA THR A 9 -41.06 -58.09 49.41
C THR A 9 -41.54 -56.64 49.41
N PRO A 10 -40.82 -55.68 50.02
CA PRO A 10 -41.16 -54.27 49.92
C PRO A 10 -40.66 -53.72 48.57
N LEU A 11 -41.58 -53.15 47.79
CA LEU A 11 -41.26 -52.39 46.59
C LEU A 11 -40.73 -51.00 47.00
N HIS A 12 -39.47 -50.71 46.67
CA HIS A 12 -38.92 -49.36 46.78
C HIS A 12 -39.50 -48.48 45.67
N HIS A 13 -40.20 -47.42 46.07
CA HIS A 13 -40.75 -46.41 45.18
C HIS A 13 -39.66 -45.39 44.81
N PHE A 14 -39.18 -45.42 43.56
CA PHE A 14 -38.32 -44.35 43.05
C PHE A 14 -39.16 -43.08 42.85
N PRO A 15 -38.80 -41.95 43.48
CA PRO A 15 -39.53 -40.71 43.29
C PRO A 15 -39.44 -40.30 41.82
N ASN A 16 -40.60 -40.16 41.19
CA ASN A 16 -40.72 -39.72 39.81
C ASN A 16 -40.41 -38.21 39.77
N ASN A 17 -39.16 -37.87 39.44
CA ASN A 17 -38.72 -36.49 39.36
C ASN A 17 -39.40 -35.84 38.13
N HIS A 18 -40.38 -34.98 38.36
CA HIS A 18 -41.06 -34.26 37.27
C HIS A 18 -40.05 -33.47 36.45
N GLN A 19 -39.85 -33.89 35.20
CA GLN A 19 -39.02 -33.22 34.22
C GLN A 19 -39.67 -31.87 33.89
N ARG A 20 -39.20 -30.80 34.56
CA ARG A 20 -39.66 -29.43 34.26
C ARG A 20 -39.11 -29.05 32.89
N GLY A 21 -40.00 -28.75 31.93
CA GLY A 21 -39.69 -28.39 30.54
C GLY A 21 -38.94 -27.07 30.34
N ILE A 22 -38.00 -26.74 31.24
CA ILE A 22 -37.20 -25.51 31.24
C ILE A 22 -36.01 -25.65 30.26
N THR A 23 -35.64 -26.88 29.88
CA THR A 23 -34.52 -27.19 28.97
C THR A 23 -34.70 -26.64 27.55
N LEU A 24 -35.94 -26.52 27.08
CA LEU A 24 -36.22 -26.00 25.74
C LEU A 24 -36.03 -24.48 25.67
N ILE A 25 -36.44 -23.75 26.72
CA ILE A 25 -36.22 -22.31 26.83
C ILE A 25 -34.72 -22.01 26.97
N GLU A 26 -34.01 -22.79 27.79
CA GLU A 26 -32.56 -22.66 27.97
C GLU A 26 -31.80 -22.87 26.65
N SER A 27 -32.17 -23.89 25.88
CA SER A 27 -31.56 -24.16 24.57
C SER A 27 -31.85 -23.05 23.56
N LEU A 28 -33.07 -22.48 23.56
CA LEU A 28 -33.43 -21.37 22.68
C LEU A 28 -32.64 -20.11 23.02
N VAL A 29 -32.50 -19.80 24.30
CA VAL A 29 -31.68 -18.67 24.77
C VAL A 29 -30.22 -18.87 24.40
N ALA A 30 -29.67 -20.08 24.57
CA ALA A 30 -28.30 -20.40 24.20
C ALA A 30 -28.05 -20.21 22.68
N ILE A 31 -28.98 -20.65 21.83
CA ILE A 31 -28.89 -20.45 20.37
C ILE A 31 -28.95 -18.96 20.01
N VAL A 32 -29.82 -18.17 20.66
CA VAL A 32 -29.90 -16.72 20.43
C VAL A 32 -28.60 -16.03 20.81
N ILE A 33 -28.04 -16.34 21.98
CA ILE A 33 -26.76 -15.77 22.43
C ILE A 33 -25.63 -16.18 21.47
N ALA A 34 -25.58 -17.44 21.05
CA ALA A 34 -24.59 -17.92 20.09
C ALA A 34 -24.72 -17.22 18.73
N ALA A 35 -25.95 -17.04 18.23
CA ALA A 35 -26.21 -16.35 16.97
C ALA A 35 -25.77 -14.87 17.03
N LEU A 36 -26.09 -14.16 18.12
CA LEU A 36 -25.63 -12.78 18.33
C LEU A 36 -24.10 -12.71 18.44
N GLY A 37 -23.46 -13.68 19.12
CA GLY A 37 -22.01 -13.79 19.20
C GLY A 37 -21.34 -13.97 17.84
N ILE A 38 -21.87 -14.86 17.00
CA ILE A 38 -21.35 -15.10 15.64
C ILE A 38 -21.55 -13.85 14.76
N LEU A 39 -22.71 -13.19 14.82
CA LEU A 39 -22.95 -11.95 14.08
C LEU A 39 -21.98 -10.83 14.50
N GLY A 40 -21.68 -10.72 15.80
CA GLY A 40 -20.67 -9.80 16.31
C GLY A 40 -19.27 -10.07 15.72
N ILE A 41 -18.84 -11.34 15.70
CA ILE A 41 -17.55 -11.73 15.13
C ILE A 41 -17.49 -11.44 13.62
N LEU A 42 -18.55 -11.76 12.87
CA LEU A 42 -18.61 -11.48 11.44
C LEU A 42 -18.52 -9.98 11.14
N GLY A 43 -19.17 -9.14 11.96
CA GLY A 43 -19.07 -7.69 11.87
C GLY A 43 -17.62 -7.20 12.02
N VAL A 44 -16.89 -7.73 13.01
CA VAL A 44 -15.46 -7.42 13.21
C VAL A 44 -14.62 -7.92 12.05
N GLN A 45 -14.84 -9.16 11.57
CA GLN A 45 -14.10 -9.73 10.44
C GLN A 45 -14.22 -8.88 9.17
N MET A 46 -15.43 -8.38 8.85
CA MET A 46 -15.64 -7.51 7.68
C MET A 46 -14.88 -6.19 7.80
N ARG A 47 -14.89 -5.56 8.98
CA ARG A 47 -14.14 -4.31 9.21
C ARG A 47 -12.63 -4.53 9.14
N THR A 48 -12.13 -5.64 9.69
CA THR A 48 -10.71 -5.98 9.59
C THR A 48 -10.28 -6.18 8.13
N LEU A 49 -11.14 -6.78 7.29
CA LEU A 49 -10.85 -6.93 5.87
C LEU A 49 -10.71 -5.57 5.15
N THR A 50 -11.57 -4.60 5.43
CA THR A 50 -11.46 -3.27 4.82
C THR A 50 -10.20 -2.54 5.28
N ASP A 51 -9.86 -2.61 6.56
CA ASP A 51 -8.66 -1.97 7.11
C ASP A 51 -7.37 -2.65 6.60
N THR A 52 -7.42 -3.96 6.34
CA THR A 52 -6.31 -4.70 5.75
C THR A 52 -6.03 -4.25 4.31
N GLN A 53 -7.06 -3.91 3.53
CA GLN A 53 -6.90 -3.49 2.14
C GLN A 53 -6.08 -2.19 2.03
N THR A 54 -6.34 -1.19 2.87
CA THR A 54 -5.61 0.09 2.86
C THR A 54 -4.10 -0.13 3.13
N THR A 55 -3.80 -0.98 4.12
CA THR A 55 -2.43 -1.35 4.48
C THR A 55 -1.72 -2.08 3.33
N VAL A 56 -2.43 -3.00 2.66
CA VAL A 56 -1.90 -3.72 1.49
C VAL A 56 -1.62 -2.76 0.33
N ARG A 57 -2.50 -1.79 0.04
CA ARG A 57 -2.26 -0.80 -1.02
C ARG A 57 -1.06 0.09 -0.73
N ARG A 58 -0.89 0.52 0.51
CA ARG A 58 0.30 1.27 0.92
C ARG A 58 1.58 0.44 0.79
N ALA A 59 1.54 -0.84 1.18
CA ALA A 59 2.68 -1.74 1.00
C ALA A 59 3.00 -1.97 -0.49
N GLN A 60 1.99 -2.07 -1.35
CA GLN A 60 2.17 -2.12 -2.80
C GLN A 60 2.82 -0.84 -3.33
N ALA A 61 2.37 0.33 -2.90
CA ALA A 61 2.96 1.62 -3.29
C ALA A 61 4.43 1.71 -2.87
N ILE A 62 4.79 1.30 -1.65
CA ILE A 62 6.18 1.24 -1.18
C ILE A 62 7.03 0.35 -2.10
N ARG A 63 6.57 -0.88 -2.36
CA ARG A 63 7.30 -1.82 -3.23
C ARG A 63 7.46 -1.29 -4.66
N LEU A 64 6.49 -0.55 -5.17
CA LEU A 64 6.58 0.09 -6.48
C LEU A 64 7.65 1.19 -6.48
N ILE A 65 7.74 2.00 -5.42
CA ILE A 65 8.81 3.01 -5.32
C ILE A 65 10.18 2.34 -5.16
N GLU A 66 10.27 1.24 -4.41
CA GLU A 66 11.49 0.43 -4.30
C GLU A 66 11.91 -0.16 -5.66
N ASP A 67 10.97 -0.68 -6.47
CA ASP A 67 11.25 -1.14 -7.84
C ASP A 67 11.86 -0.03 -8.70
N LEU A 68 11.30 1.18 -8.66
CA LEU A 68 11.87 2.33 -9.38
C LEU A 68 13.26 2.69 -8.85
N SER A 69 13.45 2.66 -7.53
CA SER A 69 14.74 2.93 -6.90
C SER A 69 15.81 1.95 -7.38
N GLU A 70 15.49 0.66 -7.48
CA GLU A 70 16.41 -0.34 -7.99
C GLU A 70 16.71 -0.17 -9.50
N ARG A 71 15.72 0.22 -10.31
CA ARG A 71 15.94 0.59 -11.72
C ARG A 71 16.88 1.77 -11.87
N ILE A 72 16.65 2.84 -11.10
CA ILE A 72 17.51 4.03 -11.06
C ILE A 72 18.93 3.65 -10.63
N LYS A 73 19.05 2.84 -9.57
CA LYS A 73 20.36 2.35 -9.12
C LYS A 73 21.03 1.53 -10.21
N ALA A 74 20.32 0.72 -10.98
CA ALA A 74 20.92 -0.08 -12.05
C ALA A 74 21.42 0.76 -13.23
N HIS A 75 20.93 1.99 -13.39
CA HIS A 75 21.31 2.87 -14.48
C HIS A 75 22.65 3.60 -14.21
N PRO A 76 23.73 3.34 -14.97
CA PRO A 76 25.07 3.84 -14.63
C PRO A 76 25.19 5.37 -14.59
N ASN A 77 24.40 6.06 -15.42
CA ASN A 77 24.44 7.52 -15.58
C ASN A 77 23.17 8.20 -15.04
N ALA A 78 22.49 7.59 -14.06
CA ALA A 78 21.24 8.12 -13.51
C ALA A 78 21.38 9.55 -12.97
N LEU A 79 22.51 9.89 -12.33
CA LEU A 79 22.77 11.24 -11.83
C LEU A 79 22.83 12.30 -12.94
N LEU A 80 23.35 11.96 -14.12
CA LEU A 80 23.43 12.89 -15.25
C LEU A 80 22.09 13.11 -15.93
N THR A 81 21.13 12.21 -15.70
CA THR A 81 19.81 12.18 -16.36
C THR A 81 18.65 12.34 -15.37
N LEU A 82 18.91 12.91 -14.18
CA LEU A 82 17.91 13.15 -13.13
C LEU A 82 16.64 13.86 -13.64
N SER A 83 16.81 14.84 -14.52
CA SER A 83 15.69 15.59 -15.10
C SER A 83 14.79 14.72 -15.97
N SER A 84 15.36 13.73 -16.67
CA SER A 84 14.66 12.77 -17.54
C SER A 84 13.77 11.79 -16.76
N TYR A 85 14.02 11.61 -15.46
CA TYR A 85 13.14 10.82 -14.58
C TYR A 85 11.88 11.57 -14.16
N GLN A 86 11.87 12.91 -14.23
CA GLN A 86 10.71 13.69 -13.78
C GLN A 86 9.48 13.35 -14.63
N SER A 87 8.34 13.20 -13.96
CA SER A 87 7.09 12.91 -14.64
C SER A 87 5.94 13.47 -13.83
N ALA A 88 4.96 14.06 -14.50
CA ALA A 88 3.80 14.67 -13.84
C ALA A 88 2.67 13.65 -13.64
N TRP A 89 1.74 13.99 -12.75
CA TRP A 89 0.45 13.31 -12.70
C TRP A 89 -0.23 13.30 -14.06
N THR A 90 -0.83 12.18 -14.42
CA THR A 90 -1.71 12.04 -15.58
C THR A 90 -3.12 11.70 -15.13
N ASP A 91 -4.09 11.68 -16.04
CA ASP A 91 -5.37 11.08 -15.70
C ASP A 91 -5.16 9.56 -15.53
N PRO A 92 -5.44 8.96 -14.35
CA PRO A 92 -5.26 7.53 -14.12
C PRO A 92 -6.17 6.65 -14.99
N SER A 93 -7.22 7.21 -15.61
CA SER A 93 -8.05 6.51 -16.61
C SER A 93 -7.41 6.47 -18.00
N THR A 94 -6.39 7.30 -18.24
CA THR A 94 -5.64 7.29 -19.49
C THR A 94 -4.48 6.31 -19.37
N ALA A 95 -4.38 5.37 -20.33
CA ALA A 95 -3.29 4.42 -20.37
C ALA A 95 -1.94 5.15 -20.52
N VAL A 96 -0.95 4.74 -19.72
CA VAL A 96 0.43 5.22 -19.89
C VAL A 96 0.90 4.88 -21.31
N SER A 97 1.33 5.91 -22.04
CA SER A 97 1.83 5.78 -23.40
C SER A 97 2.99 4.78 -23.48
N ALA A 98 3.06 4.04 -24.57
CA ALA A 98 4.22 3.20 -24.84
C ALA A 98 5.48 4.07 -24.99
N PRO A 99 6.64 3.63 -24.48
CA PRO A 99 7.89 4.33 -24.74
C PRO A 99 8.18 4.32 -26.24
N ALA A 100 8.84 5.38 -26.73
CA ALA A 100 9.15 5.51 -28.15
C ALA A 100 10.06 4.39 -28.68
N VAL A 101 10.87 3.81 -27.80
CA VAL A 101 11.75 2.67 -28.10
C VAL A 101 11.65 1.66 -26.98
N ASP A 102 11.61 0.38 -27.34
CA ASP A 102 11.70 -0.74 -26.39
C ASP A 102 13.17 -1.06 -26.09
N CYS A 103 13.65 -0.58 -24.94
CA CYS A 103 15.02 -0.79 -24.51
C CYS A 103 15.32 -2.22 -24.04
N ALA A 104 14.31 -3.11 -23.97
CA ALA A 104 14.53 -4.53 -23.71
C ALA A 104 15.04 -5.27 -24.96
N THR A 105 14.75 -4.75 -26.16
CA THR A 105 15.07 -5.39 -27.44
C THR A 105 15.99 -4.56 -28.33
N THR A 106 16.09 -3.26 -28.06
CA THR A 106 16.91 -2.31 -28.83
C THR A 106 17.91 -1.60 -27.92
N ALA A 107 19.13 -1.37 -28.41
CA ALA A 107 20.11 -0.56 -27.69
C ALA A 107 19.60 0.88 -27.50
N CYS A 108 19.60 1.35 -26.26
CA CYS A 108 19.13 2.69 -25.91
C CYS A 108 20.25 3.59 -25.41
N THR A 109 20.14 4.89 -25.71
CA THR A 109 20.91 5.91 -25.01
C THR A 109 20.44 6.00 -23.55
N SER A 110 21.26 6.62 -22.70
CA SER A 110 20.93 6.83 -21.28
C SER A 110 19.58 7.52 -21.07
N ASP A 111 19.29 8.58 -21.84
CA ASP A 111 18.02 9.29 -21.76
C ASP A 111 16.83 8.43 -22.21
N LEU A 112 17.01 7.67 -23.30
CA LEU A 112 15.96 6.81 -23.83
C LEU A 112 15.65 5.65 -22.87
N LEU A 113 16.68 5.08 -22.25
CA LEU A 113 16.52 4.07 -21.21
C LEU A 113 15.74 4.61 -20.01
N THR A 114 16.05 5.82 -19.54
CA THR A 114 15.30 6.49 -18.47
C THR A 114 13.82 6.66 -18.84
N THR A 115 13.52 7.16 -20.04
CA THR A 115 12.12 7.34 -20.48
C THR A 115 11.38 6.01 -20.61
N TYR A 116 12.07 4.95 -21.06
CA TYR A 116 11.54 3.59 -21.11
C TYR A 116 11.22 3.05 -19.71
N ASP A 117 12.16 3.16 -18.77
CA ASP A 117 11.99 2.68 -17.40
C ASP A 117 10.84 3.39 -16.68
N VAL A 118 10.75 4.72 -16.80
CA VAL A 118 9.64 5.49 -16.22
C VAL A 118 8.30 5.06 -16.83
N ALA A 119 8.22 4.88 -18.16
CA ALA A 119 6.98 4.46 -18.81
C ALA A 119 6.54 3.04 -18.41
N VAL A 120 7.48 2.09 -18.36
CA VAL A 120 7.21 0.71 -17.92
C VAL A 120 6.80 0.68 -16.46
N TRP A 121 7.53 1.37 -15.59
CA TRP A 121 7.22 1.44 -14.17
C TRP A 121 5.85 2.07 -13.90
N ARG A 122 5.52 3.21 -14.54
CA ARG A 122 4.21 3.85 -14.39
C ARG A 122 3.07 2.96 -14.86
N ARG A 123 3.27 2.17 -15.91
CA ARG A 123 2.28 1.16 -16.34
C ARG A 123 2.07 0.10 -15.27
N THR A 124 3.12 -0.37 -14.61
CA THR A 124 3.02 -1.29 -13.46
C THR A 124 2.25 -0.65 -12.31
N VAL A 125 2.47 0.64 -12.01
CA VAL A 125 1.70 1.37 -11.00
C VAL A 125 0.20 1.36 -11.33
N GLN A 126 -0.17 1.68 -12.58
CA GLN A 126 -1.57 1.66 -13.04
C GLN A 126 -2.21 0.27 -12.94
N GLN A 127 -1.43 -0.79 -13.20
CA GLN A 127 -1.93 -2.17 -13.16
C GLN A 127 -2.06 -2.73 -11.75
N MET A 128 -1.20 -2.29 -10.82
CA MET A 128 -1.14 -2.84 -9.46
C MET A 128 -2.09 -2.13 -8.50
N LEU A 129 -2.39 -0.85 -8.73
CA LEU A 129 -3.18 -0.01 -7.83
C LEU A 129 -4.51 0.44 -8.47
N PRO A 130 -5.62 0.50 -7.71
CA PRO A 130 -6.91 0.96 -8.23
C PRO A 130 -6.84 2.44 -8.60
N VAL A 131 -7.07 2.75 -9.88
CA VAL A 131 -7.00 4.12 -10.40
C VAL A 131 -5.63 4.75 -10.01
N GLY A 132 -4.59 3.92 -10.08
CA GLY A 132 -3.24 4.27 -9.64
C GLY A 132 -2.53 5.19 -10.61
N ASP A 133 -1.70 6.08 -10.09
CA ASP A 133 -0.79 6.91 -10.88
C ASP A 133 0.41 7.33 -10.04
N ALA A 134 1.44 7.86 -10.69
CA ALA A 134 2.65 8.32 -10.02
C ALA A 134 3.22 9.60 -10.64
N THR A 135 3.92 10.36 -9.79
CA THR A 135 4.71 11.52 -10.18
C THR A 135 6.13 11.35 -9.64
N ILE A 136 7.10 11.87 -10.39
CA ILE A 136 8.51 11.90 -10.02
C ILE A 136 8.97 13.34 -10.15
N PHE A 137 9.58 13.87 -9.12
CA PHE A 137 9.98 15.27 -9.04
C PHE A 137 11.30 15.43 -8.27
N LEU A 138 11.86 16.63 -8.30
CA LEU A 138 13.11 16.94 -7.62
C LEU A 138 12.84 17.20 -6.14
N ALA A 139 13.65 16.58 -5.28
CA ALA A 139 13.52 16.77 -3.84
C ALA A 139 13.68 18.26 -3.46
N PRO A 140 12.86 18.80 -2.55
CA PRO A 140 12.87 20.22 -2.20
C PRO A 140 14.16 20.66 -1.49
N GLY A 141 14.90 19.72 -0.88
CA GLY A 141 16.17 20.01 -0.21
C GLY A 141 17.35 20.22 -1.17
N ASP A 142 17.24 19.77 -2.42
CA ASP A 142 18.32 19.80 -3.42
C ASP A 142 18.17 20.99 -4.37
N THR A 143 18.45 22.18 -3.83
CA THR A 143 18.31 23.45 -4.56
C THR A 143 19.43 23.70 -5.58
N ASP A 144 20.62 23.17 -5.33
CA ASP A 144 21.75 23.25 -6.26
C ASP A 144 21.61 22.23 -7.39
N THR A 145 21.47 22.73 -8.62
CA THR A 145 21.35 21.90 -9.83
C THR A 145 22.57 21.00 -10.07
N ALA A 146 23.76 21.39 -9.57
CA ALA A 146 25.00 20.64 -9.76
C ALA A 146 25.19 19.51 -8.73
N ASN A 147 24.43 19.50 -7.63
CA ASN A 147 24.62 18.54 -6.53
C ASN A 147 23.33 17.83 -6.12
N ARG A 148 22.37 17.68 -7.04
CA ARG A 148 21.15 16.93 -6.77
C ARG A 148 21.46 15.45 -6.66
N ARG A 149 20.99 14.82 -5.58
CA ARG A 149 21.20 13.40 -5.29
C ARG A 149 19.93 12.68 -4.88
N GLN A 150 18.78 13.36 -4.90
CA GLN A 150 17.51 12.78 -4.51
C GLN A 150 16.39 13.11 -5.48
N LEU A 151 15.51 12.12 -5.70
CA LEU A 151 14.23 12.28 -6.36
C LEU A 151 13.11 12.04 -5.36
N GLY A 152 12.07 12.87 -5.42
CA GLY A 152 10.79 12.57 -4.79
C GLY A 152 9.96 11.71 -5.72
N VAL A 153 9.49 10.56 -5.21
CA VAL A 153 8.57 9.68 -5.92
C VAL A 153 7.29 9.62 -5.12
N MET A 154 6.18 9.97 -5.75
CA MET A 154 4.87 9.87 -5.12
C MET A 154 3.96 8.98 -5.94
N VAL A 155 3.36 8.02 -5.28
CA VAL A 155 2.38 7.09 -5.85
C VAL A 155 1.04 7.37 -5.19
N ARG A 156 -0.02 7.46 -6.00
CA ARG A 156 -1.39 7.66 -5.52
C ARG A 156 -2.31 6.54 -5.97
N TRP A 157 -3.36 6.30 -5.20
CA TRP A 157 -4.42 5.35 -5.54
C TRP A 157 -5.75 5.82 -4.96
N ARG A 158 -6.84 5.28 -5.52
CA ARG A 158 -8.18 5.49 -4.97
C ARG A 158 -8.45 4.42 -3.92
N GLU A 159 -8.76 4.87 -2.71
CA GLU A 159 -9.25 4.01 -1.64
C GLU A 159 -10.71 3.61 -1.87
N ASN A 160 -11.11 2.48 -1.28
CA ASN A 160 -12.52 2.15 -1.19
C ASN A 160 -13.22 3.19 -0.31
N GLU A 161 -14.34 3.74 -0.81
CA GLU A 161 -15.03 4.81 -0.10
C GLU A 161 -15.67 4.30 1.18
N ILE A 162 -15.18 4.77 2.33
CA ILE A 162 -15.90 4.64 3.59
C ILE A 162 -17.06 5.64 3.53
N ASN A 163 -18.26 5.19 3.91
CA ASN A 163 -19.47 6.02 4.01
C ASN A 163 -19.38 6.97 5.21
N ILE A 164 -18.57 8.01 5.07
CA ILE A 164 -18.53 9.16 5.97
C ILE A 164 -19.43 10.23 5.36
N SER A 165 -20.55 10.54 6.03
CA SER A 165 -21.57 11.46 5.54
C SER A 165 -21.10 12.92 5.56
N ASP A 166 -20.26 13.28 6.52
CA ASP A 166 -19.66 14.62 6.58
C ASP A 166 -18.42 14.72 5.68
N ALA A 167 -18.40 15.74 4.82
CA ALA A 167 -17.33 15.93 3.83
C ALA A 167 -15.99 16.34 4.47
N THR A 168 -16.04 17.04 5.61
CA THR A 168 -14.85 17.48 6.36
C THR A 168 -14.22 16.29 7.08
N ASP A 169 -15.04 15.46 7.71
CA ASP A 169 -14.58 14.23 8.35
C ASP A 169 -14.02 13.25 7.31
N LYS A 170 -14.66 13.13 6.14
CA LYS A 170 -14.16 12.29 5.03
C LYS A 170 -12.80 12.77 4.55
N THR A 171 -12.60 14.08 4.44
CA THR A 171 -11.33 14.69 4.06
C THR A 171 -10.27 14.48 5.15
N THR A 172 -10.63 14.70 6.40
CA THR A 172 -9.72 14.53 7.55
C THR A 172 -9.28 13.08 7.70
N HIS A 173 -10.20 12.13 7.52
CA HIS A 173 -9.87 10.70 7.51
C HIS A 173 -8.83 10.37 6.44
N ARG A 174 -9.05 10.84 5.20
CA ARG A 174 -8.11 10.65 4.09
C ARG A 174 -6.75 11.30 4.38
N ASP A 175 -6.75 12.51 4.92
CA ASP A 175 -5.52 13.25 5.24
C ASP A 175 -4.71 12.57 6.36
N ASN A 176 -5.38 11.90 7.31
CA ASN A 176 -4.71 11.11 8.35
C ASN A 176 -4.01 9.85 7.82
N ILE A 177 -4.48 9.28 6.69
CA ILE A 177 -3.87 8.08 6.08
C ILE A 177 -2.92 8.41 4.93
N ASP A 178 -2.96 9.64 4.41
CA ASP A 178 -2.09 10.16 3.36
C ASP A 178 -0.66 10.35 3.88
N ALA A 179 0.23 9.45 3.44
CA ALA A 179 1.63 9.45 3.85
C ALA A 179 2.49 10.49 3.10
N SER A 180 1.88 11.31 2.25
CA SER A 180 2.53 12.48 1.66
C SER A 180 2.36 13.74 2.51
N LYS A 181 1.44 13.74 3.48
CA LYS A 181 1.16 14.90 4.32
C LYS A 181 1.83 14.78 5.69
N THR A 182 2.31 15.90 6.20
CA THR A 182 2.82 16.01 7.57
C THR A 182 1.92 16.95 8.37
N ARG A 183 1.74 16.67 9.66
CA ARG A 183 0.95 17.51 10.55
C ARG A 183 1.86 18.52 11.24
N ASP A 184 1.54 19.80 11.11
CA ASP A 184 2.25 20.87 11.81
C ASP A 184 1.82 20.95 13.29
N THR A 185 2.55 21.73 14.07
CA THR A 185 2.31 21.98 15.50
C THR A 185 0.90 22.55 15.74
N ASP A 186 0.39 23.34 14.80
CA ASP A 186 -0.96 23.93 14.84
C ASP A 186 -2.07 22.95 14.43
N GLY A 187 -1.73 21.69 14.13
CA GLY A 187 -2.67 20.63 13.74
C GLY A 187 -3.07 20.64 12.26
N THR A 188 -2.62 21.63 11.49
CA THR A 188 -2.84 21.73 10.04
C THR A 188 -1.96 20.74 9.26
N PHE A 189 -2.51 20.15 8.19
CA PHE A 189 -1.74 19.30 7.28
C PHE A 189 -0.96 20.14 6.26
N LYS A 190 0.32 19.83 6.09
CA LYS A 190 1.19 20.33 5.04
C LYS A 190 1.45 19.23 4.02
N ASN A 191 1.37 19.58 2.75
CA ASN A 191 1.69 18.65 1.67
C ASN A 191 3.21 18.50 1.56
N GLY A 192 3.69 17.26 1.53
CA GLY A 192 4.97 16.93 0.94
C GLY A 192 4.94 17.11 -0.58
N GLY A 193 6.12 17.18 -1.18
CA GLY A 193 6.26 17.48 -2.59
C GLY A 193 7.67 18.00 -2.88
N GLY A 194 7.86 18.60 -4.04
CA GLY A 194 9.14 19.14 -4.44
C GLY A 194 9.00 20.13 -5.56
N THR A 195 10.02 20.18 -6.42
CA THR A 195 10.01 21.05 -7.61
C THR A 195 10.10 20.19 -8.87
N GLY A 196 9.67 20.72 -10.01
CA GLY A 196 9.75 19.98 -11.26
C GLY A 196 8.54 20.16 -12.13
N VAL A 197 8.21 19.11 -12.89
CA VAL A 197 7.16 19.15 -13.90
C VAL A 197 5.79 18.89 -13.28
N GLY A 198 4.89 19.86 -13.41
CA GLY A 198 3.49 19.75 -12.96
C GLY A 198 3.31 19.83 -11.45
N ALA A 199 2.13 19.42 -10.97
CA ALA A 199 1.84 19.37 -9.54
C ALA A 199 2.62 18.22 -8.87
N THR A 200 3.29 18.50 -7.76
CA THR A 200 4.11 17.54 -7.01
C THR A 200 3.47 17.10 -5.68
N SER A 201 2.33 17.70 -5.33
CA SER A 201 1.54 17.32 -4.15
C SER A 201 0.51 16.27 -4.50
N CYS A 202 0.02 15.57 -3.47
CA CYS A 202 -1.11 14.67 -3.62
C CYS A 202 -2.36 15.45 -4.06
N THR A 203 -3.04 14.95 -5.08
CA THR A 203 -4.27 15.56 -5.61
C THR A 203 -5.50 15.16 -4.81
N ALA A 204 -6.55 16.00 -4.84
CA ALA A 204 -7.81 15.70 -4.17
C ALA A 204 -8.39 14.33 -4.58
N ASN A 205 -9.06 13.65 -3.63
CA ASN A 205 -9.72 12.35 -3.79
C ASN A 205 -8.80 11.13 -3.98
N TYR A 206 -7.51 11.28 -3.72
CA TYR A 206 -6.56 10.16 -3.69
C TYR A 206 -5.86 10.09 -2.34
N THR A 207 -5.44 8.88 -1.98
CA THR A 207 -4.44 8.65 -0.93
C THR A 207 -3.08 8.51 -1.61
N CYS A 208 -2.05 9.10 -1.02
CA CYS A 208 -0.70 9.08 -1.57
C CYS A 208 0.31 8.47 -0.61
N HIS A 209 1.38 7.95 -1.20
CA HIS A 209 2.60 7.59 -0.51
C HIS A 209 3.78 8.30 -1.17
N LEU A 210 4.56 9.03 -0.38
CA LEU A 210 5.72 9.79 -0.81
C LEU A 210 6.98 9.19 -0.19
N GLN A 211 7.99 8.96 -1.03
CA GLN A 211 9.34 8.63 -0.58
C GLN A 211 10.35 9.44 -1.38
N TYR A 212 11.35 9.98 -0.69
CA TYR A 212 12.54 10.51 -1.33
C TYR A 212 13.57 9.39 -1.47
N ILE A 213 13.98 9.12 -2.70
CA ILE A 213 14.95 8.07 -3.01
C ILE A 213 16.28 8.69 -3.42
N PRO A 214 17.42 8.18 -2.93
CA PRO A 214 18.72 8.64 -3.36
C PRO A 214 19.02 8.12 -4.78
N VAL A 215 19.70 8.94 -5.56
CA VAL A 215 20.27 8.60 -6.85
C VAL A 215 21.78 8.58 -6.67
N SER A 216 22.39 7.43 -6.92
CA SER A 216 23.82 7.21 -6.74
C SER A 216 24.52 7.08 -8.09
N ALA A 217 25.72 7.67 -8.22
CA ALA A 217 26.62 7.35 -9.32
C ALA A 217 26.99 5.87 -9.26
N ARG A 218 27.00 5.17 -10.40
CA ARG A 218 27.81 3.96 -10.50
C ARG A 218 29.11 4.29 -11.19
N CYS A 219 30.19 3.79 -10.62
CA CYS A 219 31.50 3.86 -11.24
C CYS A 219 31.63 2.72 -12.25
N ALA A 220 31.90 3.05 -13.51
CA ALA A 220 32.18 2.06 -14.54
C ALA A 220 33.70 2.00 -14.81
N PRO A 221 34.29 0.79 -14.91
CA PRO A 221 35.67 0.65 -15.34
C PRO A 221 35.80 0.99 -16.83
N TYR A 222 36.72 1.89 -17.15
CA TYR A 222 37.12 2.25 -18.50
C TYR A 222 38.57 1.83 -18.75
N ASP A 223 38.86 1.36 -19.97
CA ASP A 223 40.22 0.99 -20.36
C ASP A 223 40.94 2.23 -20.91
N ILE A 224 41.97 2.68 -20.22
CA ILE A 224 42.78 3.83 -20.64
C ILE A 224 43.99 3.41 -21.49
N GLY A 225 44.05 2.14 -21.90
CA GLY A 225 45.16 1.54 -22.63
C GLY A 225 46.18 0.88 -21.70
N GLY A 226 46.96 -0.06 -22.26
CA GLY A 226 48.03 -0.75 -21.53
C GLY A 226 47.54 -1.74 -20.45
N GLY A 227 46.27 -2.12 -20.46
CA GLY A 227 45.68 -3.03 -19.46
C GLY A 227 45.30 -2.36 -18.14
N LEU A 228 45.44 -1.03 -18.04
CA LEU A 228 45.05 -0.26 -16.87
C LEU A 228 43.55 0.06 -16.93
N LYS A 229 42.83 -0.26 -15.85
CA LYS A 229 41.42 0.10 -15.68
C LYS A 229 41.32 1.32 -14.77
N GLN A 230 40.69 2.39 -15.27
CA GLN A 230 40.32 3.56 -14.46
C GLN A 230 38.81 3.52 -14.21
N PHE A 231 38.38 3.83 -12.99
CA PHE A 231 36.96 3.92 -12.68
C PHE A 231 36.49 5.36 -12.91
N TYR A 232 35.42 5.50 -13.71
CA TYR A 232 34.74 6.77 -13.92
C TYR A 232 33.38 6.71 -13.22
N CYS A 233 33.14 7.62 -12.28
CA CYS A 233 31.84 7.77 -11.62
C CYS A 233 31.18 9.04 -12.16
N ALA A 234 29.93 8.92 -12.60
CA ALA A 234 29.19 10.05 -13.13
C ALA A 234 28.86 11.07 -12.01
N GLY A 235 29.27 12.33 -12.17
CA GLY A 235 29.02 13.41 -11.20
C GLY A 235 30.18 13.72 -10.24
N GLU A 236 31.37 13.16 -10.47
CA GLU A 236 32.65 13.57 -9.88
C GLU A 236 33.35 14.64 -10.75
#